data_AF-A0A1Z4NEJ3-F1
#
_entry.id   AF-A0A1Z4NEJ3-F1
#
_cell.length_a   1.000
_cell.length_b   1.000
_cell.length_c   1.000
_cell.angle_alpha   90.00
_cell.angle_beta   90.00
_cell.angle_gamma   90.00
#
_symmetry.space_group_name_H-M   'P 1'
#
loop_
_entity.id
_entity.type
_entity.pdbx_description
1 polymer ?
#
loop_
_entity_poly.entity_id
_entity_poly.type
_entity_poly.pdbx_seq_one_letter_code
_entity_poly.pdbx_strand_id
1 'polypeptide(L)'
;MSKVITPFTKRKASGLSLLYLGLQRSYRHQRMAFRLYQALAQREVLPDKQKLWLILARNAEKSAATYAIRLLCLDAKLPQDLNHWSDRICYWLLLKCKPEWVITWVEWQQHKDARLFLQLWKQLLQQPSIWISHE
;
A
#
# COMPACT_ATOMS: atom_id res chain seq x y z
N MET A 1 -10.87 -16.81 44.73
CA MET A 1 -11.35 -16.59 43.36
C MET A 1 -10.19 -16.12 42.49
N SER A 2 -9.56 -17.04 41.75
CA SER A 2 -8.38 -16.76 40.92
C SER A 2 -8.79 -16.16 39.58
N LYS A 3 -8.30 -14.95 39.26
CA LYS A 3 -8.39 -14.37 37.92
C LYS A 3 -7.45 -15.14 36.99
N VAL A 4 -8.02 -15.99 36.14
CA VAL A 4 -7.33 -16.60 35.00
C VAL A 4 -7.06 -15.48 33.98
N ILE A 5 -5.81 -15.03 33.91
CA ILE A 5 -5.35 -14.14 32.84
C ILE A 5 -5.14 -15.03 31.60
N THR A 6 -6.03 -14.94 30.62
CA THR A 6 -5.88 -15.63 29.33
C THR A 6 -4.82 -14.90 28.49
N PRO A 7 -3.68 -15.53 28.11
CA PRO A 7 -2.63 -14.86 27.34
C PRO A 7 -2.85 -14.91 25.81
N PHE A 8 -4.02 -15.34 25.33
CA PHE A 8 -4.22 -15.75 23.94
C PHE A 8 -4.56 -14.62 22.94
N THR A 9 -4.82 -13.39 23.38
CA THR A 9 -5.28 -12.30 22.50
C THR A 9 -4.16 -11.45 21.89
N LYS A 10 -2.92 -11.54 22.40
CA LYS A 10 -1.83 -10.61 22.01
C LYS A 10 -1.17 -10.90 20.66
N ARG A 11 -1.24 -12.14 20.12
CA ARG A 11 -0.57 -12.53 18.85
C ARG A 11 -1.43 -12.41 17.59
N LYS A 12 -2.76 -12.60 17.65
CA LYS A 12 -3.63 -12.43 16.47
C LYS A 12 -3.79 -10.96 16.05
N ALA A 13 -3.66 -10.04 17.00
CA ALA A 13 -3.73 -8.60 16.74
C ALA A 13 -2.58 -8.07 15.86
N SER A 14 -1.39 -8.69 15.90
CA SER A 14 -0.23 -8.19 15.14
C SER A 14 -0.37 -8.41 13.64
N GLY A 15 -0.84 -9.58 13.18
CA GLY A 15 -0.97 -9.88 11.76
C GLY A 15 -2.00 -9.00 11.03
N LEU A 16 -3.18 -8.81 11.63
CA LEU A 16 -4.20 -7.91 11.09
C LEU A 16 -3.73 -6.45 11.12
N SER A 17 -3.08 -6.00 12.20
CA SER A 17 -2.53 -4.64 12.26
C SER A 17 -1.50 -4.38 11.16
N LEU A 18 -0.63 -5.35 10.86
CA LEU A 18 0.35 -5.25 9.79
C LEU A 18 -0.30 -5.29 8.40
N LEU A 19 -1.36 -6.09 8.23
CA LEU A 19 -2.15 -6.11 7.00
C LEU A 19 -2.82 -4.75 6.75
N TYR A 20 -3.44 -4.16 7.77
CA TYR A 20 -4.02 -2.81 7.69
C TYR A 20 -2.98 -1.77 7.30
N LEU A 21 -1.84 -1.76 7.99
CA LEU A 21 -0.75 -0.84 7.70
C LEU A 21 -0.20 -1.04 6.28
N GLY A 22 -0.05 -2.28 5.83
CA GLY A 22 0.37 -2.62 4.47
C GLY A 22 -0.61 -2.10 3.42
N LEU A 23 -1.90 -2.35 3.59
CA LEU A 23 -2.95 -1.88 2.67
C LEU A 23 -3.05 -0.34 2.64
N GLN A 24 -3.00 0.31 3.80
CA GLN A 24 -3.00 1.78 3.89
C GLN A 24 -1.77 2.38 3.21
N ARG A 25 -0.60 1.76 3.40
CA ARG A 25 0.64 2.17 2.76
C ARG A 25 0.59 2.01 1.25
N SER A 26 0.17 0.85 0.75
CA SER A 26 0.02 0.60 -0.69
C SER A 26 -1.01 1.53 -1.33
N TYR A 27 -2.14 1.79 -0.66
CA TYR A 27 -3.10 2.79 -1.09
C TYR A 27 -2.44 4.16 -1.29
N ARG A 28 -1.71 4.66 -0.28
CA ARG A 28 -1.01 5.95 -0.35
C ARG A 28 0.01 6.01 -1.47
N HIS A 29 0.82 4.96 -1.63
CA HIS A 29 1.80 4.88 -2.71
C HIS A 29 1.15 4.96 -4.08
N GLN A 30 0.04 4.25 -4.30
CA GLN A 30 -0.68 4.28 -5.57
C GLN A 30 -1.35 5.64 -5.83
N ARG A 31 -1.90 6.29 -4.79
CA ARG A 31 -2.39 7.68 -4.90
C ARG A 31 -1.28 8.66 -5.26
N MET A 32 -0.09 8.51 -4.68
CA MET A 32 1.05 9.36 -5.03
C MET A 32 1.56 9.08 -6.45
N ALA A 33 1.65 7.82 -6.86
CA ALA A 33 2.03 7.43 -8.23
C ALA A 33 1.05 8.03 -9.26
N PHE A 34 -0.26 7.95 -9.01
CA PHE A 34 -1.28 8.60 -9.84
C PHE A 34 -1.00 10.09 -10.04
N ARG A 35 -0.76 10.83 -8.94
CA ARG A 35 -0.48 12.27 -8.99
C ARG A 35 0.83 12.59 -9.72
N LEU A 36 1.87 11.78 -9.52
CA LEU A 36 3.14 11.96 -10.20
C LEU A 36 3.00 11.73 -11.70
N TYR A 37 2.32 10.66 -12.11
CA TYR A 37 2.07 10.38 -13.53
C TYR A 37 1.17 11.43 -14.19
N GLN A 38 0.14 11.93 -13.51
CA GLN A 38 -0.63 13.07 -14.03
C GLN A 38 0.23 14.31 -14.21
N ALA A 39 1.08 14.63 -13.24
CA ALA A 39 1.94 15.81 -13.33
C ALA A 39 3.02 15.67 -14.42
N LEU A 40 3.54 14.45 -14.65
CA LEU A 40 4.42 14.16 -15.78
C LEU A 40 3.67 14.32 -17.12
N ALA A 41 2.44 13.78 -17.22
CA ALA A 41 1.61 13.92 -18.41
C ALA A 41 1.33 15.39 -18.76
N GLN A 42 1.12 16.25 -17.76
CA GLN A 42 0.87 17.68 -17.95
C GLN A 42 2.09 18.44 -18.48
N ARG A 43 3.31 17.96 -18.23
CA ARG A 43 4.56 18.61 -18.65
C ARG A 43 5.13 18.06 -19.94
N GLU A 44 4.65 16.89 -20.36
CA GLU A 44 5.15 16.19 -21.53
C GLU A 44 4.66 16.87 -22.81
N VAL A 45 5.61 17.14 -23.72
CA VAL A 45 5.33 17.83 -24.99
C VAL A 45 4.94 16.82 -26.07
N LEU A 46 5.46 15.60 -25.99
CA LEU A 46 5.21 14.55 -26.96
C LEU A 46 3.87 13.84 -26.67
N PRO A 47 2.91 13.84 -27.62
CA PRO A 47 1.56 13.33 -27.36
C PRO A 47 1.54 11.83 -27.02
N ASP A 48 2.42 11.03 -27.64
CA ASP A 48 2.51 9.59 -27.36
C ASP A 48 3.01 9.31 -25.94
N LYS A 49 4.02 10.05 -25.49
CA LYS A 49 4.53 9.94 -24.11
C LYS A 49 3.51 10.45 -23.10
N GLN A 50 2.84 11.56 -23.39
CA GLN A 50 1.76 12.07 -22.56
C GLN A 50 0.66 11.00 -22.38
N LYS A 51 0.26 10.34 -23.47
CA LYS A 51 -0.73 9.25 -23.43
C LYS A 51 -0.26 8.09 -22.57
N LEU A 52 1.02 7.70 -22.67
CA LEU A 52 1.60 6.67 -21.81
C LEU A 52 1.50 7.04 -20.32
N TRP A 53 1.89 8.27 -19.96
CA TRP A 53 1.78 8.76 -18.58
C TRP A 53 0.33 8.74 -18.06
N LEU A 54 -0.64 9.12 -18.90
CA LEU A 54 -2.06 9.06 -18.53
C LEU A 54 -2.56 7.62 -18.33
N ILE A 55 -2.08 6.66 -19.13
CA ILE A 55 -2.39 5.23 -18.94
C ILE A 55 -1.83 4.75 -17.60
N LEU A 56 -0.57 5.08 -17.28
CA LEU A 56 0.05 4.75 -16.01
C LEU A 56 -0.69 5.38 -14.83
N ALA A 57 -1.13 6.63 -14.95
CA ALA A 57 -1.94 7.30 -13.95
C ALA A 57 -3.24 6.53 -13.69
N ARG A 58 -4.01 6.19 -14.73
CA ARG A 58 -5.25 5.40 -14.61
C ARG A 58 -5.04 4.05 -13.93
N ASN A 59 -3.94 3.37 -14.26
CA ASN A 59 -3.59 2.10 -13.63
C ASN A 59 -3.29 2.25 -12.14
N ALA A 60 -2.56 3.30 -11.75
CA ALA A 60 -2.30 3.62 -10.36
C ALA A 60 -3.59 3.97 -9.60
N GLU A 61 -4.49 4.73 -10.22
CA GLU A 61 -5.80 5.06 -9.64
C GLU A 61 -6.66 3.82 -9.41
N LYS A 62 -6.76 2.92 -10.40
CA LYS A 62 -7.48 1.64 -10.27
C LYS A 62 -6.89 0.79 -9.15
N SER A 63 -5.56 0.76 -9.03
CA SER A 63 -4.86 0.05 -7.97
C SER A 63 -5.16 0.66 -6.59
N ALA A 64 -5.14 1.99 -6.46
CA ALA A 64 -5.54 2.68 -5.25
C ALA A 64 -7.00 2.35 -4.88
N ALA A 65 -7.94 2.41 -5.83
CA ALA A 65 -9.33 2.04 -5.59
C ALA A 65 -9.46 0.59 -5.08
N THR A 66 -8.69 -0.33 -5.64
CA THR A 66 -8.65 -1.74 -5.19
C THR A 66 -8.21 -1.85 -3.73
N TYR A 67 -7.14 -1.14 -3.33
CA TYR A 67 -6.70 -1.13 -1.94
C TYR A 67 -7.71 -0.44 -1.01
N ALA A 68 -8.37 0.61 -1.46
CA ALA A 68 -9.44 1.27 -0.70
C ALA A 68 -10.60 0.33 -0.43
N ILE A 69 -11.08 -0.39 -1.45
CA ILE A 69 -12.14 -1.40 -1.30
C ILE A 69 -11.72 -2.45 -0.28
N ARG A 70 -10.48 -2.96 -0.35
CA ARG A 70 -9.96 -3.94 0.62
C ARG A 70 -9.93 -3.39 2.05
N LEU A 71 -9.54 -2.13 2.24
CA LEU A 71 -9.57 -1.48 3.54
C LEU A 71 -11.00 -1.36 4.08
N LEU A 72 -11.95 -0.94 3.24
CA LEU A 72 -13.36 -0.82 3.61
C LEU A 72 -13.98 -2.18 3.95
N CYS A 73 -13.66 -3.24 3.20
CA CYS A 73 -14.12 -4.61 3.52
C CYS A 73 -13.61 -5.12 4.87
N LEU A 74 -12.51 -4.57 5.37
CA LEU A 74 -11.95 -4.92 6.67
C LEU A 74 -12.31 -3.88 7.76
N ASP A 75 -13.29 -3.01 7.51
CA ASP A 75 -13.72 -1.91 8.39
C ASP A 75 -12.58 -0.98 8.83
N ALA A 76 -11.55 -0.86 7.99
CA ALA A 76 -10.39 -0.03 8.24
C ALA A 76 -10.60 1.38 7.71
N LYS A 77 -10.08 2.36 8.46
CA LYS A 77 -10.08 3.75 8.02
C LYS A 77 -9.25 3.93 6.75
N LEU A 78 -9.83 4.59 5.75
CA LEU A 78 -9.09 5.08 4.60
C LEU A 78 -8.13 6.19 5.06
N PRO A 79 -6.85 6.11 4.72
CA PRO A 79 -5.94 7.19 5.04
C PRO A 79 -6.30 8.42 4.18
N GLN A 80 -6.40 9.57 4.83
CA GLN A 80 -6.53 10.85 4.13
C GLN A 80 -5.26 11.13 3.31
N ASP A 81 -5.45 11.69 2.11
CA ASP A 81 -4.39 11.93 1.14
C ASP A 81 -3.31 12.90 1.67
N LEU A 82 -2.02 12.54 1.53
CA LEU A 82 -0.84 13.40 1.77
C LEU A 82 -0.77 14.12 3.14
N ASN A 83 -1.28 13.48 4.19
CA ASN A 83 -1.20 14.04 5.54
C ASN A 83 0.20 13.99 6.16
N HIS A 84 1.10 13.13 5.67
CA HIS A 84 2.47 13.09 6.19
C HIS A 84 3.37 14.07 5.45
N TRP A 85 4.05 14.94 6.21
CA TRP A 85 5.07 15.85 5.70
C TRP A 85 6.14 15.14 4.86
N SER A 86 6.52 13.92 5.25
CA SER A 86 7.45 13.09 4.49
C SER A 86 6.98 12.81 3.07
N ASP A 87 5.68 12.52 2.90
CA ASP A 87 5.09 12.21 1.60
C ASP A 87 5.04 13.46 0.73
N ARG A 88 4.80 14.63 1.33
CA ARG A 88 4.83 15.93 0.62
C ARG A 88 6.23 16.28 0.13
N ILE A 89 7.24 16.10 0.98
CA ILE A 89 8.64 16.36 0.62
C ILE A 89 9.08 15.38 -0.48
N CYS A 90 8.75 14.09 -0.34
CA CYS A 90 9.07 13.08 -1.34
C CYS A 90 8.39 13.39 -2.69
N TYR A 91 7.10 13.73 -2.67
CA TYR A 91 6.36 14.16 -3.86
C TYR A 91 7.02 15.37 -4.52
N TRP A 92 7.37 16.40 -3.73
CA TRP A 92 7.99 17.62 -4.25
C TRP A 92 9.35 17.34 -4.89
N LEU A 93 10.19 16.51 -4.25
CA LEU A 93 11.49 16.10 -4.78
C LEU A 93 11.31 15.32 -6.10
N LEU A 94 10.47 14.28 -6.10
CA LEU A 94 10.22 13.45 -7.28
C LEU A 94 9.65 14.24 -8.45
N LEU A 95 8.83 15.24 -8.16
CA LEU A 95 8.27 16.13 -9.17
C LEU A 95 9.33 17.06 -9.80
N LYS A 96 10.43 17.36 -9.11
CA LYS A 96 11.53 18.18 -9.64
C LYS A 96 12.62 17.33 -10.31
N CYS A 97 12.65 16.03 -10.04
CA CYS A 97 13.59 15.09 -10.64
C CYS A 97 13.19 14.71 -12.07
N LYS A 98 14.10 14.03 -12.76
CA LYS A 98 13.83 13.46 -14.08
C LYS A 98 12.78 12.32 -13.99
N PRO A 99 11.97 12.08 -15.03
CA PRO A 99 10.91 11.07 -15.02
C PRO A 99 11.39 9.64 -14.68
N GLU A 100 12.64 9.30 -15.00
CA GLU A 100 13.20 7.98 -14.71
C GLU A 100 13.21 7.71 -13.20
N TRP A 101 13.49 8.73 -12.38
CA TRP A 101 13.45 8.61 -10.93
C TRP A 101 12.04 8.33 -10.40
N VAL A 102 11.01 8.89 -11.05
CA VAL A 102 9.62 8.60 -10.69
C VAL A 102 9.30 7.13 -10.95
N ILE A 103 9.68 6.61 -12.12
CA ILE A 103 9.48 5.19 -12.46
C ILE A 103 10.22 4.29 -11.47
N THR A 104 11.52 4.52 -11.27
CA THR A 104 12.33 3.71 -10.34
C THR A 104 11.79 3.77 -8.92
N TRP A 105 11.32 4.93 -8.47
CA TRP A 105 10.70 5.07 -7.15
C TRP A 105 9.40 4.26 -7.06
N VAL A 106 8.53 4.31 -8.08
CA VAL A 106 7.28 3.52 -8.10
C VAL A 106 7.57 2.03 -8.09
N GLU A 107 8.49 1.54 -8.93
CA GLU A 107 8.89 0.13 -8.99
C GLU A 107 9.46 -0.35 -7.66
N TRP A 108 10.34 0.46 -7.04
CA TRP A 108 10.91 0.16 -5.74
C TRP A 108 9.85 0.04 -4.65
N GLN A 109 8.84 0.92 -4.65
CA GLN A 109 7.72 0.81 -3.70
C GLN A 109 6.88 -0.44 -3.94
N GLN A 110 6.55 -0.75 -5.21
CA GLN A 110 5.80 -1.96 -5.54
C GLN A 110 6.54 -3.22 -5.08
N HIS A 111 7.85 -3.26 -5.28
CA HIS A 111 8.68 -4.38 -4.84
C HIS A 111 8.73 -4.49 -3.31
N LYS A 112 8.82 -3.36 -2.59
CA LYS A 112 8.76 -3.35 -1.12
C LYS A 112 7.41 -3.82 -0.59
N ASP A 113 6.31 -3.35 -1.18
CA ASP A 113 4.97 -3.73 -0.79
C ASP A 113 4.74 -5.24 -1.04
N ALA A 114 5.18 -5.76 -2.20
CA ALA A 114 5.11 -7.18 -2.52
C ALA A 114 5.88 -8.05 -1.51
N ARG A 115 7.10 -7.63 -1.11
CA ARG A 115 7.85 -8.34 -0.05
C ARG A 115 7.09 -8.36 1.28
N LEU A 116 6.47 -7.26 1.66
CA LEU A 116 5.69 -7.19 2.90
C LEU A 116 4.50 -8.15 2.86
N PHE A 117 3.75 -8.18 1.76
CA PHE A 117 2.65 -9.14 1.60
C PHE A 117 3.12 -10.59 1.59
N LEU A 118 4.26 -10.89 0.94
CA LEU A 118 4.86 -12.24 0.98
C LEU A 118 5.28 -12.64 2.39
N GLN A 119 5.85 -11.73 3.18
CA GLN A 119 6.20 -12.00 4.58
C GLN A 119 4.96 -12.27 5.43
N LEU A 120 3.91 -11.46 5.27
CA LEU A 120 2.63 -11.67 5.96
C LEU A 120 1.99 -13.00 5.56
N TRP A 121 2.04 -13.35 4.27
CA TRP A 121 1.55 -14.63 3.76
C TRP A 121 2.29 -15.82 4.35
N LYS A 122 3.63 -15.76 4.40
CA LYS A 122 4.46 -16.80 5.05
C LYS A 122 4.12 -16.96 6.53
N GLN A 123 3.91 -15.85 7.25
CA GLN A 123 3.54 -15.88 8.67
C GLN A 123 2.14 -16.48 8.90
N LEU A 124 1.19 -16.24 8.00
CA LEU A 124 -0.15 -16.84 8.07
C LEU A 124 -0.13 -18.33 7.77
N LEU A 125 0.65 -18.77 6.77
CA LEU A 125 0.79 -20.20 6.42
C LEU A 125 1.55 -21.02 7.48
N GLN A 126 2.45 -20.40 8.24
CA GLN A 126 3.19 -21.05 9.31
C GLN A 126 2.41 -21.18 10.63
N GLN A 127 1.13 -20.78 10.69
CA GLN A 127 0.27 -21.14 11.82
C GLN A 127 -0.28 -22.55 11.61
N PRO A 128 0.17 -23.57 12.38
CA PRO A 128 -0.51 -24.83 12.38
C PRO A 128 -1.90 -24.54 12.95
N SER A 129 -2.93 -24.88 12.19
CA SER A 129 -4.27 -25.08 12.72
C SER A 129 -4.13 -25.93 13.98
N ILE A 130 -4.37 -25.32 15.14
CA ILE A 130 -4.61 -26.06 16.37
C ILE A 130 -5.83 -26.92 16.04
N TRP A 131 -5.56 -28.19 15.76
CA TRP A 131 -6.57 -29.23 15.60
C TRP A 131 -7.43 -29.18 16.85
N ILE A 132 -8.66 -28.70 16.70
CA ILE A 132 -9.69 -28.99 17.67
C ILE A 132 -10.13 -30.41 17.32
N SER A 133 -9.43 -31.38 17.92
CA SER A 133 -10.02 -32.68 18.19
C SER A 133 -11.17 -32.43 19.16
N HIS A 134 -12.39 -32.33 18.63
CA HIS A 134 -13.57 -32.65 19.43
C HIS A 134 -13.82 -34.14 19.24
N GLU A 135 -13.36 -34.91 20.23
CA GLU A 135 -14.02 -36.16 20.62
C GLU A 135 -15.47 -35.89 21.05
#